data_AF-A0A9E6EZM8-F1
#
_entry.id   AF-A0A9E6EZM8-F1
#
_cell.length_a   1.000
_cell.length_b   1.000
_cell.length_c   1.000
_cell.angle_alpha   90.00
_cell.angle_beta   90.00
_cell.angle_gamma   90.00
#
_symmetry.space_group_name_H-M   'P 1'
#
loop_
_entity.id
_entity.type
_entity.pdbx_description
1 polymer ?
#
loop_
_entity_poly.entity_id
_entity_poly.type
_entity_poly.pdbx_seq_one_letter_code
_entity_poly.pdbx_strand_id
1 'polypeptide(L)' 'MKTYKDLIVWQKAITLATDVYSITLTFPKEELFALSSQMKRSGISIPSNISEG' A
#
# COMPACT_ATOMS: atom_id res chain seq x y z
N MET A 1 -11.86 -20.75 -10.55
CA MET A 1 -12.49 -19.74 -9.67
C MET A 1 -11.72 -18.45 -9.85
N LYS A 2 -12.38 -17.34 -10.21
CA LYS A 2 -11.71 -16.02 -10.21
C LYS A 2 -11.77 -15.44 -8.80
N THR A 3 -10.64 -14.97 -8.30
CA THR A 3 -10.46 -14.37 -6.97
C THR A 3 -10.16 -12.87 -7.11
N TYR A 4 -10.17 -12.12 -5.99
CA TYR A 4 -9.74 -10.71 -6.00
C TYR A 4 -8.32 -10.53 -6.55
N LYS A 5 -7.46 -11.55 -6.45
CA LYS A 5 -6.09 -11.51 -6.98
C LYS A 5 -6.04 -11.42 -8.50
N ASP A 6 -7.10 -11.86 -9.18
CA ASP A 6 -7.23 -11.77 -10.64
C ASP A 6 -7.68 -10.37 -11.10
N LEU A 7 -8.07 -9.49 -10.16
CA LEU A 7 -8.47 -8.12 -10.49
C LEU A 7 -7.24 -7.26 -10.80
N ILE A 8 -7.22 -6.64 -11.97
CA ILE A 8 -6.16 -5.70 -12.38
C ILE A 8 -6.02 -4.55 -11.37
N VAL A 9 -7.15 -4.07 -10.82
CA VAL A 9 -7.15 -3.00 -9.80
C VAL A 9 -6.47 -3.45 -8.50
N TRP A 10 -6.66 -4.71 -8.08
CA TRP A 10 -5.98 -5.25 -6.90
C TRP A 10 -4.47 -5.38 -7.13
N GLN A 11 -4.06 -5.87 -8.31
CA GLN A 11 -2.64 -6.00 -8.66
C GLN A 11 -1.95 -4.63 -8.69
N LYS A 12 -2.59 -3.62 -9.29
CA LYS A 12 -2.10 -2.23 -9.27
C LYS A 12 -2.03 -1.66 -7.85
N ALA A 13 -2.99 -1.98 -6.99
CA ALA A 13 -3.00 -1.55 -5.60
C ALA A 13 -1.85 -2.17 -4.78
N ILE A 14 -1.49 -3.43 -5.05
CA ILE A 14 -0.30 -4.07 -4.46
C ILE A 14 0.97 -3.34 -4.91
N THR A 15 1.13 -3.08 -6.21
CA THR A 15 2.28 -2.31 -6.72
C THR A 15 2.37 -0.94 -6.06
N LEU A 16 1.25 -0.21 -5.97
CA LEU A 16 1.19 1.08 -5.28
C LEU A 16 1.63 0.98 -3.81
N ALA A 17 1.16 -0.03 -3.08
CA ALA A 17 1.55 -0.23 -1.69
C ALA A 17 3.06 -0.50 -1.56
N THR A 18 3.64 -1.29 -2.47
CA THR A 18 5.09 -1.51 -2.53
C THR A 18 5.86 -0.22 -2.82
N ASP A 19 5.41 0.57 -3.79
CA ASP A 19 6.05 1.84 -4.16
C ASP A 19 6.02 2.84 -2.99
N VAL A 20 4.89 2.93 -2.27
CA VAL A 20 4.77 3.75 -1.05
C VAL A 20 5.76 3.27 0.02
N TYR A 21 5.91 1.97 0.20
CA TYR A 21 6.94 1.43 1.12
C TYR A 21 8.34 1.87 0.71
N SER A 22 8.68 1.78 -0.57
CA SER A 22 10.01 2.18 -1.07
C SER A 22 10.26 3.67 -0.93
N ILE A 23 9.28 4.53 -1.25
CA ILE A 23 9.40 5.99 -1.14
C ILE A 23 9.59 6.41 0.32
N THR A 24 8.82 5.82 1.25
CA THR A 24 8.94 6.18 2.68
C THR A 24 10.27 5.78 3.31
N LEU A 25 11.10 4.96 2.65
CA LEU A 25 12.48 4.69 3.09
C LEU A 25 13.42 5.87 2.84
N THR A 26 13.08 6.80 1.94
CA THR A 26 13.90 7.97 1.64
C THR A 26 13.59 9.17 2.54
N PHE A 27 12.63 9.02 3.46
CA PHE A 27 12.23 10.10 4.36
C PHE A 27 13.25 10.30 5.50
N PRO A 28 13.33 11.50 6.08
CA PRO A 28 14.10 11.75 7.30
C PRO A 28 13.63 10.82 8.44
N LYS A 29 14.53 10.50 9.37
CA LYS A 29 14.23 9.56 10.47
C LYS A 29 13.13 10.09 11.39
N GLU A 30 13.01 11.41 11.48
CA GLU A 30 12.00 12.14 12.25
C GLU A 30 10.57 11.82 11.76
N GLU A 31 10.41 11.47 10.48
CA GLU A 31 9.13 11.15 9.87
C GLU A 31 8.71 9.68 10.00
N LEU A 32 9.56 8.83 10.58
CA LEU A 32 9.33 7.37 10.66
C LEU A 32 7.97 7.03 11.29
N PHE A 33 7.62 7.70 12.38
CA PHE A 33 6.37 7.48 13.11
C PHE A 33 5.25 8.45 12.71
N ALA A 34 5.60 9.55 12.03
CA ALA A 34 4.65 10.52 11.49
C ALA A 34 4.27 10.13 10.05
N LEU A 35 4.78 10.83 9.03
CA LEU A 35 4.34 10.66 7.64
C LEU A 35 4.56 9.23 7.11
N SER A 36 5.71 8.61 7.40
CA SER A 36 6.02 7.26 6.90
C SER A 36 5.03 6.21 7.41
N SER A 37 4.62 6.30 8.67
CA SER A 37 3.67 5.33 9.25
C SER A 37 2.27 5.50 8.67
N GLN A 38 1.82 6.76 8.46
CA GLN A 38 0.51 7.05 7.88
C GLN A 38 0.44 6.63 6.41
N MET A 39 1.46 6.94 5.63
CA MET A 39 1.51 6.58 4.20
C MET A 39 1.51 5.07 3.99
N LYS A 40 2.34 4.32 4.74
CA LYS A 40 2.36 2.85 4.67
C LYS A 40 1.00 2.23 4.98
N ARG A 41 0.33 2.68 6.06
CA ARG A 41 -1.01 2.19 6.42
C ARG A 41 -2.05 2.52 5.37
N SER A 42 -2.03 3.74 4.83
CA SER A 42 -2.93 4.16 3.76
C SER A 42 -2.68 3.41 2.45
N GLY A 43 -1.42 3.08 2.13
CA GLY A 43 -1.08 2.30 0.94
C GLY A 43 -1.56 0.85 1.04
N ILE A 44 -1.35 0.20 2.20
CA ILE A 44 -1.80 -1.17 2.46
C ILE A 44 -3.33 -1.28 2.49
N SER A 45 -4.04 -0.26 2.98
CA SER A 45 -5.49 -0.34 3.09
C SER A 45 -6.18 -0.49 1.74
N ILE A 46 -5.62 0.03 0.65
CA ILE A 46 -6.22 -0.03 -0.69
C ILE A 46 -6.40 -1.49 -1.18
N PRO A 47 -5.34 -2.32 -1.31
CA PRO A 47 -5.51 -3.72 -1.71
C PRO A 47 -6.29 -4.55 -0.68
N SER A 48 -6.22 -4.21 0.62
CA SER A 48 -7.04 -4.88 1.64
C SER A 48 -8.53 -4.64 1.41
N ASN A 49 -8.97 -3.39 1.26
CA ASN A 49 -10.37 -3.06 1.00
C ASN A 49 -10.87 -3.68 -0.33
N ILE A 50 -10.04 -3.74 -1.37
CA ILE A 50 -10.39 -4.42 -2.62
C ILE A 50 -10.57 -5.93 -2.42
N SER A 51 -9.77 -6.54 -1.53
CA SER A 51 -9.88 -7.97 -1.24
C SER A 51 -11.07 -8.32 -0.35
N GLU A 52 -11.49 -7.38 0.51
CA GLU A 52 -12.66 -7.50 1.38
C GLU A 52 -13.96 -7.43 0.57
N GLY A 53 -14.05 -6.48 -0.38
CA GLY A 53 -15.16 -6.35 -1.33
C GLY A 53 -16.43 -5.78 -0.72
#